data_AF-X1P878-F1
#
_entry.id   AF-X1P878-F1
#
_cell.length_a   1.000
_cell.length_b   1.000
_cell.length_c   1.000
_cell.angle_alpha   90.00
_cell.angle_beta   90.00
_cell.angle_gamma   90.00
#
_symmetry.space_group_name_H-M   'P 1'
#
loop_
_entity.id
_entity.type
_entity.pdbx_description
1 polymer ?
#
loop_
_entity_poly.entity_id
_entity_poly.type
_entity_poly.pdbx_seq_one_letter_code
_entity_poly.pdbx_strand_id
1 'polypeptide(L)'
;IFAQLKALDELKKNGHKVGKLRFKSKNRFKSLQYNQSGFKITLTDTRLNLLHLSKIGDVPMRMHREIDGDIKHVSIKKRPSGKWFACFVAETEVTIAKQPIKKIVGMDMGITEFLTDTTGKR
;
A
#
# COMPACT_ATOMS: atom_id res chain seq x y z
N ILE A 1 -4.93 10.57 -14.53
CA ILE A 1 -5.35 11.99 -14.47
C ILE A 1 -5.94 12.45 -15.81
N PHE A 2 -5.21 12.39 -16.93
CA PHE A 2 -5.72 12.82 -18.23
C PHE A 2 -7.01 12.10 -18.68
N ALA A 3 -7.11 10.79 -18.48
CA ALA A 3 -8.34 10.03 -18.78
C ALA A 3 -9.56 10.47 -17.94
N GLN A 4 -9.35 10.80 -16.66
CA GLN A 4 -10.42 11.27 -15.77
C GLN A 4 -10.91 12.67 -16.14
N LEU A 5 -9.99 13.54 -16.60
CA LEU A 5 -10.33 14.87 -17.10
C LEU A 5 -11.14 14.77 -18.39
N LYS A 6 -10.75 13.87 -19.30
CA LYS A 6 -11.47 13.63 -20.56
C LYS A 6 -12.90 13.12 -20.31
N ALA A 7 -13.07 12.16 -19.40
CA ALA A 7 -14.39 11.66 -19.03
C ALA A 7 -15.30 12.73 -18.39
N LEU A 8 -14.75 13.59 -17.52
CA LEU A 8 -15.49 14.71 -16.94
C LEU A 8 -15.91 15.73 -18.01
N ASP A 9 -15.06 15.99 -19.01
CA ASP A 9 -15.35 16.89 -20.12
C ASP A 9 -16.48 16.35 -21.02
N GLU A 10 -16.45 15.06 -21.35
CA GLU A 10 -17.52 14.40 -22.11
C GLU A 10 -18.86 14.44 -21.37
N LEU A 11 -18.87 14.14 -20.07
CA LEU A 11 -20.09 14.24 -19.26
C LEU A 11 -20.64 15.67 -19.22
N LYS A 12 -19.76 16.69 -19.18
CA LYS A 12 -20.18 18.09 -19.26
C LYS A 12 -20.83 18.43 -20.59
N LYS A 13 -20.26 17.94 -21.69
CA LYS A 13 -20.80 18.11 -23.06
C LYS A 13 -22.18 17.46 -23.20
N ASN A 14 -22.40 16.34 -22.53
CA ASN A 14 -23.69 15.65 -22.49
C ASN A 14 -24.71 16.27 -21.52
N GLY A 15 -24.45 17.46 -20.99
CA GLY A 15 -25.39 18.21 -20.14
C GLY A 15 -25.41 17.79 -18.67
N HIS A 16 -24.54 16.87 -18.23
CA HIS A 16 -24.49 16.47 -16.83
C HIS A 16 -23.78 17.53 -15.97
N LYS A 17 -24.31 17.76 -14.76
CA LYS A 17 -23.68 18.62 -13.77
C LYS A 17 -22.43 17.95 -13.21
N VAL A 18 -21.27 18.31 -13.77
CA VAL A 18 -19.97 17.82 -13.29
C VAL A 18 -19.24 18.82 -12.40
N GLY A 19 -18.63 18.31 -11.33
CA GLY A 19 -17.75 19.09 -10.46
C GLY A 19 -16.40 19.42 -11.11
N LYS A 20 -15.60 20.28 -10.46
CA LYS A 20 -14.23 20.61 -10.89
C LYS A 20 -13.23 19.74 -10.15
N LEU A 21 -12.16 19.29 -10.83
CA LEU A 21 -11.03 18.65 -10.17
C LEU A 21 -10.38 19.65 -9.22
N ARG A 22 -10.35 19.33 -7.92
CA ARG A 22 -9.70 20.16 -6.90
C ARG A 22 -8.39 19.52 -6.48
N PHE A 23 -7.27 20.19 -6.76
CA PHE A 23 -5.99 19.77 -6.23
C PHE A 23 -5.97 19.90 -4.70
N LYS A 24 -5.31 18.96 -4.03
CA LYS A 24 -5.06 19.08 -2.58
C LYS A 24 -4.06 20.21 -2.36
N SER A 25 -4.32 21.09 -1.39
CA SER A 25 -3.34 22.08 -0.96
C SER A 25 -2.16 21.41 -0.24
N LYS A 26 -1.03 22.11 -0.13
CA LYS A 26 0.22 21.59 0.44
C LYS A 26 0.02 20.85 1.78
N ASN A 27 -0.81 21.39 2.68
CA ASN A 27 -1.05 20.82 4.00
C ASN A 27 -2.08 19.68 4.04
N ARG A 28 -2.72 19.35 2.91
CA ARG A 28 -3.67 18.22 2.80
C ARG A 28 -3.04 16.94 2.24
N PHE A 29 -1.77 16.97 1.82
CA PHE A 29 -1.06 15.76 1.44
C PHE A 29 -0.69 14.96 2.68
N LYS A 30 -1.40 13.85 2.88
CA LYS A 30 -1.15 12.89 3.97
C LYS A 30 -0.52 11.59 3.47
N SER A 31 -0.37 11.44 2.15
CA SER A 31 0.19 10.25 1.55
C SER A 31 0.80 10.53 0.18
N LEU A 32 1.85 9.79 -0.12
CA LEU A 32 2.54 9.78 -1.40
C LEU A 32 3.04 8.36 -1.69
N GLN A 33 3.00 7.96 -2.95
CA GLN A 33 3.28 6.60 -3.37
C GLN A 33 4.31 6.63 -4.51
N TYR A 34 5.34 5.81 -4.36
CA TYR A 34 6.36 5.57 -5.37
C TYR A 34 6.17 4.14 -5.90
N ASN A 35 5.79 4.03 -7.16
CA ASN A 35 5.64 2.73 -7.83
C ASN A 35 6.92 2.41 -8.57
N GLN A 36 7.47 1.21 -8.34
CA GLN A 36 8.58 0.59 -9.07
C GLN A 36 9.92 1.32 -9.09
N SER A 37 9.97 2.65 -8.93
CA SER A 37 11.19 3.45 -8.98
C SER A 37 11.06 4.76 -8.19
N GLY A 38 12.18 5.51 -8.11
CA GLY A 38 12.23 6.80 -7.42
C GLY A 38 12.41 6.68 -5.91
N PHE A 39 12.82 5.52 -5.42
CA PHE A 39 13.23 5.32 -4.04
C PHE A 39 14.46 4.42 -3.96
N LYS A 40 15.28 4.57 -2.92
CA LYS A 40 16.39 3.66 -2.60
C LYS A 40 16.52 3.56 -1.09
N ILE A 41 16.77 2.35 -0.59
CA ILE A 41 17.09 2.12 0.82
C ILE A 41 18.60 1.92 0.94
N THR A 42 19.22 2.65 1.85
CA THR A 42 20.62 2.45 2.24
C THR A 42 20.65 2.04 3.71
N LEU A 43 21.11 0.82 3.97
CA LEU A 43 21.37 0.37 5.33
C LEU A 43 22.60 1.09 5.87
N THR A 44 22.54 1.54 7.12
CA THR A 44 23.68 2.18 7.79
C THR A 44 24.07 1.36 9.02
N ASP A 45 25.28 1.56 9.52
CA ASP A 45 25.74 0.94 10.77
C ASP A 45 25.10 1.58 12.03
N THR A 46 24.10 2.45 11.84
CA THR A 46 23.39 3.12 12.92
C THR A 46 21.96 2.59 13.05
N ARG A 47 21.26 3.00 14.12
CA ARG A 47 19.84 2.67 14.32
C ARG A 47 18.92 3.24 13.22
N LEU A 48 19.37 4.22 12.44
CA LEU A 48 18.57 4.90 11.41
C LEU A 48 19.10 4.55 10.02
N ASN A 49 18.27 3.88 9.23
CA ASN A 49 18.53 3.63 7.82
C ASN A 49 18.10 4.83 6.98
N LEU A 50 18.65 4.96 5.78
CA LEU A 50 18.34 6.08 4.88
C LEU A 50 17.35 5.63 3.81
N LEU A 51 16.24 6.37 3.68
CA LEU A 51 15.31 6.24 2.56
C LEU A 51 15.50 7.43 1.62
N HIS A 52 16.16 7.20 0.50
CA HIS A 52 16.18 8.17 -0.59
C HIS A 52 14.84 8.16 -1.31
N LEU A 53 14.26 9.34 -1.53
CA LEU A 53 13.05 9.54 -2.31
C LEU A 53 13.31 10.59 -3.38
N SER A 54 13.03 10.26 -4.64
CA SER A 54 13.20 11.19 -5.76
C SER A 54 12.42 12.48 -5.50
N LYS A 55 13.08 13.62 -5.74
CA LYS A 55 12.60 15.00 -5.52
C LYS A 55 12.45 15.43 -4.06
N ILE A 56 12.64 14.53 -3.10
CA ILE A 56 12.61 14.84 -1.66
C ILE A 56 14.03 14.77 -1.08
N GLY A 57 14.81 13.78 -1.51
CA GLY A 57 16.14 13.50 -1.00
C GLY A 57 16.14 12.40 0.05
N ASP A 58 17.16 12.41 0.89
CA ASP A 58 17.42 11.38 1.88
C ASP A 58 16.65 11.64 3.18
N VAL A 59 15.88 10.65 3.61
CA VAL A 59 15.07 10.72 4.83
C VAL A 59 15.53 9.63 5.78
N PRO A 60 16.00 9.98 7.00
CA PRO A 60 16.33 8.98 8.00
C PRO A 60 15.05 8.27 8.48
N MET A 61 15.10 6.95 8.51
CA MET A 61 13.98 6.10 8.91
C MET A 61 14.44 5.00 9.85
N ARG A 62 13.58 4.64 10.80
CA ARG A 62 13.75 3.43 11.60
C ARG A 62 13.02 2.29 10.91
N MET A 63 13.76 1.27 10.49
CA MET A 63 13.20 0.06 9.91
C MET A 63 12.68 -0.86 11.02
N HIS A 64 11.43 -1.33 10.90
CA HIS A 64 10.81 -2.18 11.92
C HIS A 64 11.15 -3.67 11.73
N ARG A 65 11.39 -4.08 10.48
CA ARG A 65 11.77 -5.44 10.04
C ARG A 65 12.61 -5.32 8.77
N GLU A 66 13.52 -6.25 8.59
CA GLU A 66 14.19 -6.46 7.30
C GLU A 66 13.16 -6.79 6.22
N ILE A 67 13.49 -6.46 4.97
CA ILE A 67 12.61 -6.63 3.82
C ILE A 67 13.14 -7.79 3.00
N ASP A 68 12.37 -8.88 2.96
CA ASP A 68 12.65 -10.01 2.10
C ASP A 68 12.00 -9.81 0.74
N GLY A 69 12.78 -10.04 -0.33
CA GLY A 69 12.31 -9.96 -1.71
C GLY A 69 12.33 -8.55 -2.34
N ASP A 70 11.70 -8.44 -3.51
CA ASP A 70 11.77 -7.26 -4.37
C ASP A 70 10.67 -6.25 -4.03
N ILE A 71 11.06 -5.02 -3.69
CA ILE A 71 10.13 -3.95 -3.36
C ILE A 71 9.42 -3.46 -4.63
N LYS A 72 8.10 -3.67 -4.70
CA LYS A 72 7.27 -3.21 -5.83
C LYS A 72 6.85 -1.76 -5.71
N HIS A 73 6.53 -1.31 -4.50
CA HIS A 73 6.19 0.08 -4.26
C HIS A 73 6.37 0.47 -2.80
N VAL A 74 6.54 1.78 -2.59
CA VAL A 74 6.64 2.40 -1.27
C VAL A 74 5.52 3.41 -1.10
N SER A 75 4.77 3.29 -0.02
CA SER A 75 3.75 4.26 0.39
C SER A 75 4.22 5.02 1.62
N ILE A 76 4.42 6.32 1.50
CA ILE A 76 4.69 7.21 2.63
C ILE A 76 3.36 7.77 3.11
N LYS A 77 3.02 7.57 4.38
CA LYS A 77 1.74 7.99 4.96
C LYS A 77 1.92 8.69 6.30
N LYS A 78 1.21 9.81 6.49
CA LYS A 78 1.07 10.54 7.75
C LYS A 78 -0.14 10.01 8.51
N ARG A 79 0.07 9.47 9.70
CA ARG A 79 -1.02 9.06 10.61
C ARG A 79 -1.63 10.27 11.33
N PRO A 80 -2.84 10.13 11.91
CA PRO A 80 -3.45 11.19 12.73
C PRO A 80 -2.55 11.67 13.88
N SER A 81 -1.68 10.80 14.41
CA SER A 81 -0.66 11.14 15.41
C SER A 81 0.44 12.10 14.92
N GLY A 82 0.41 12.52 13.66
CA GLY A 82 1.42 13.38 13.05
C GLY A 82 2.67 12.63 12.57
N LYS A 83 2.86 11.38 13.00
CA LYS A 83 3.99 10.53 12.61
C LYS A 83 3.88 10.07 11.15
N TRP A 84 5.02 10.02 10.48
CA TRP A 84 5.16 9.51 9.12
C TRP A 84 5.68 8.07 9.13
N PHE A 85 5.18 7.26 8.20
CA PHE A 85 5.57 5.88 8.02
C PHE A 85 5.82 5.60 6.55
N ALA A 86 6.88 4.84 6.27
CA ALA A 86 7.10 4.20 4.98
C ALA A 86 6.57 2.76 5.05
N CYS A 87 5.59 2.45 4.20
CA CYS A 87 5.07 1.10 4.03
C CYS A 87 5.62 0.52 2.73
N PHE A 88 6.39 -0.56 2.87
CA PHE A 88 6.99 -1.29 1.76
C PHE A 88 6.09 -2.47 1.40
N VAL A 89 5.84 -2.64 0.10
CA VAL A 89 5.23 -3.87 -0.44
C VAL A 89 6.31 -4.56 -1.25
N ALA A 90 6.71 -5.74 -0.78
CA ALA A 90 7.71 -6.57 -1.43
C ALA A 90 7.07 -7.86 -1.94
N GLU A 91 7.55 -8.33 -3.07
CA GLU A 91 7.23 -9.65 -3.61
C GLU A 91 8.36 -10.60 -3.24
N THR A 92 8.01 -11.74 -2.64
CA THR A 92 8.96 -12.77 -2.26
C THR A 92 8.45 -14.11 -2.76
N GLU A 93 9.33 -14.92 -3.32
CA GLU A 93 9.00 -16.27 -3.74
C GLU A 93 8.92 -17.18 -2.51
N VAL A 94 7.72 -17.63 -2.18
CA VAL A 94 7.52 -18.59 -1.09
C VAL A 94 7.35 -19.98 -1.69
N THR A 95 8.36 -20.82 -1.55
CA THR A 95 8.23 -22.24 -1.89
C THR A 95 7.47 -22.96 -0.78
N ILE A 96 6.17 -23.13 -0.97
CA ILE A 96 5.36 -23.96 -0.06
C ILE A 96 5.52 -25.41 -0.48
N ALA A 97 6.05 -26.26 0.42
CA ALA A 97 6.06 -27.69 0.22
C ALA A 97 4.61 -28.19 0.09
N LYS A 98 4.23 -28.69 -1.10
CA LYS A 98 2.91 -29.27 -1.32
C LYS A 98 2.83 -30.57 -0.52
N GLN A 99 2.10 -30.54 0.60
CA GLN A 99 1.74 -31.76 1.31
C GLN A 99 0.55 -32.44 0.62
N PRO A 100 0.46 -33.78 0.65
CA PRO A 100 -0.72 -34.47 0.15
C PRO A 100 -1.95 -34.01 0.92
N ILE A 101 -3.04 -33.73 0.20
CA ILE A 101 -4.31 -33.29 0.79
C ILE A 101 -4.90 -34.47 1.56
N LYS A 102 -4.90 -34.38 2.90
CA LYS A 102 -5.47 -35.42 3.77
C LYS A 102 -6.97 -35.24 4.02
N LYS A 103 -7.45 -34.00 4.01
CA LYS A 103 -8.85 -33.64 4.30
C LYS A 103 -9.19 -32.32 3.63
N ILE A 104 -10.39 -32.21 3.07
CA ILE A 104 -10.96 -30.96 2.58
C ILE A 104 -11.80 -30.35 3.70
N VAL A 105 -11.59 -29.07 4.01
CA VAL A 105 -12.33 -28.34 5.04
C VAL A 105 -12.85 -27.05 4.42
N GLY A 106 -14.17 -26.85 4.45
CA GLY A 106 -14.79 -25.57 4.17
C GLY A 106 -14.62 -24.64 5.36
N MET A 107 -14.28 -23.38 5.10
CA MET A 107 -14.21 -22.30 6.09
C MET A 107 -15.23 -21.23 5.71
N ASP A 108 -16.21 -21.00 6.58
CA ASP A 108 -17.14 -19.88 6.48
C ASP A 108 -16.73 -18.79 7.47
N MET A 109 -16.81 -17.52 7.06
CA MET A 109 -16.42 -16.38 7.88
C MET A 109 -17.59 -15.42 8.01
N GLY A 110 -18.23 -15.43 9.17
CA GLY A 110 -19.41 -14.62 9.47
C GLY A 110 -19.14 -13.43 10.37
N ILE A 111 -20.19 -12.62 10.58
CA ILE A 111 -20.17 -11.48 11.50
C ILE A 111 -20.42 -11.95 12.94
N THR A 112 -21.31 -12.93 13.12
CA THR A 112 -21.64 -13.53 14.42
C THR A 112 -20.61 -14.55 14.85
N GLU A 113 -20.07 -15.32 13.91
CA GLU A 113 -19.06 -16.35 14.12
C GLU A 113 -17.90 -16.07 13.16
N PHE A 114 -16.73 -15.78 13.72
CA PHE A 114 -15.58 -15.34 12.92
C PHE A 114 -15.10 -16.41 11.92
N LEU A 115 -15.14 -17.68 12.34
CA LEU A 115 -14.72 -18.81 11.53
C LEU A 115 -15.58 -20.03 11.92
N THR A 116 -16.27 -20.62 10.96
CA THR A 116 -16.98 -21.89 11.15
C THR A 116 -16.47 -22.89 10.13
N ASP A 117 -16.06 -24.07 10.60
CA ASP A 117 -15.56 -25.14 9.74
C ASP A 117 -16.66 -26.07 9.23
N THR A 118 -16.32 -26.97 8.30
CA THR A 118 -17.27 -27.96 7.74
C THR A 118 -17.91 -28.90 8.77
N THR A 119 -17.37 -28.98 10.00
CA THR A 119 -17.94 -29.75 11.11
C THR A 119 -18.84 -28.92 12.01
N GLY A 120 -19.05 -27.64 11.69
CA GLY A 120 -19.80 -26.69 12.50
C GLY A 120 -19.02 -26.18 13.71
N LYS A 121 -17.70 -26.42 13.77
CA LYS A 121 -16.84 -25.93 14.85
C LYS A 121 -16.57 -24.45 14.61
N ARG A 122 -16.79 -23.66 15.67
CA ARG A 122 -16.67 -22.20 15.72
C ARG A 122 -15.37 -21.79 16.42
#